data_AF-A0A7C2G9H9-F1
#
_entry.id   AF-A0A7C2G9H9-F1
#
_cell.length_a   1.000
_cell.length_b   1.000
_cell.length_c   1.000
_cell.angle_alpha   90.00
_cell.angle_beta   90.00
_cell.angle_gamma   90.00
#
_symmetry.space_group_name_H-M   'P 1'
#
loop_
_entity.id
_entity.type
_entity.pdbx_description
1 polymer ?
#
loop_
_entity_poly.entity_id
_entity_poly.type
_entity_poly.pdbx_seq_one_letter_code
_entity_poly.pdbx_strand_id
1 'polypeptide(L)'
;MVIDGILLAAGLSRRFGRPKQLVQWRGRPLVVHIAETALASRLRHVVVVLGHAAHDVRQALLPLAGDPRLRMVFNAEYEEGQASSIRRGLRALEPGAEAAMFLTCDQPLLTASVLDALIDAFVAHRPLICYPVHEGVRGSPVIFAAELFPELMALSGDVGGRVLIEKYRARVYEKRISSAKPLADVDTPADLSALAGEDDPPQGLGAASSDPPTPGRSEAPREFQPLRLPFLEREVDRADVLIVCDGSSRRLPSGERRAAAAAIVKRGSEVAIFGEYLGAATNQQAEIVAACLGLEALTEPSRVRLLTDSAYVVRTMQGVYKRRANLAFWERLERAAGRHLIAWVWTRGHAGHPWQEICDRAARLISKEGRVDSEKLAALLDRHAIDRG
;
A
#
# COMPACT_ATOMS: atom_id res chain seq x y z
N MET A 1 19.83 10.08 23.59
CA MET A 1 20.16 9.42 22.33
C MET A 1 18.98 9.53 21.40
N VAL A 2 19.24 9.69 20.11
CA VAL A 2 18.23 9.79 19.06
C VAL A 2 18.00 8.42 18.43
N ILE A 3 16.78 7.89 18.54
CA ILE A 3 16.42 6.57 18.04
C ILE A 3 15.28 6.70 17.04
N ASP A 4 15.50 6.21 15.82
CA ASP A 4 14.48 6.14 14.77
C ASP A 4 13.91 4.72 14.66
N GLY A 5 12.66 4.59 14.22
CA GLY A 5 11.99 3.33 13.94
C GLY A 5 12.07 2.95 12.48
N ILE A 6 12.27 1.66 12.20
CA ILE A 6 12.17 1.06 10.87
C ILE A 6 11.15 -0.08 10.93
N LEU A 7 9.97 0.13 10.37
CA LEU A 7 8.94 -0.89 10.20
C LEU A 7 9.16 -1.65 8.89
N LEU A 8 9.52 -2.93 8.98
CA LEU A 8 9.72 -3.79 7.83
C LEU A 8 8.36 -4.34 7.35
N ALA A 9 7.83 -3.74 6.28
CA ALA A 9 6.53 -4.08 5.67
C ALA A 9 6.68 -4.62 4.22
N ALA A 10 7.89 -4.99 3.80
CA ALA A 10 8.19 -5.37 2.42
C ALA A 10 8.03 -6.86 2.10
N GLY A 11 7.84 -7.71 3.12
CA GLY A 11 7.85 -9.17 3.00
C GLY A 11 6.76 -9.75 2.10
N LEU A 12 7.08 -10.90 1.47
CA LEU A 12 6.20 -11.64 0.56
C LEU A 12 5.09 -12.43 1.26
N SER A 13 5.18 -12.63 2.58
CA SER A 13 4.20 -13.38 3.38
C SER A 13 3.82 -14.75 2.81
N ARG A 14 4.80 -15.47 2.23
CA ARG A 14 4.59 -16.73 1.48
C ARG A 14 3.80 -17.79 2.26
N ARG A 15 3.99 -17.88 3.58
CA ARG A 15 3.31 -18.83 4.47
C ARG A 15 1.84 -18.47 4.76
N PHE A 16 1.48 -17.18 4.66
CA PHE A 16 0.15 -16.68 4.99
C PHE A 16 -0.81 -16.70 3.78
N GLY A 17 -0.29 -16.91 2.56
CA GLY A 17 -1.05 -16.92 1.31
C GLY A 17 -1.55 -15.55 0.81
N ARG A 18 -1.41 -14.51 1.63
CA ARG A 18 -1.74 -13.10 1.34
C ARG A 18 -0.76 -12.17 2.06
N PRO A 19 -0.61 -10.90 1.63
CA PRO A 19 0.25 -9.94 2.33
C PRO A 19 -0.18 -9.78 3.80
N LYS A 20 0.67 -10.25 4.71
CA LYS A 20 0.42 -10.29 6.17
C LYS A 20 0.18 -8.89 6.73
N GLN A 21 0.86 -7.90 6.16
CA GLN A 21 0.76 -6.47 6.46
C GLN A 21 -0.68 -5.95 6.35
N LEU A 22 -1.48 -6.51 5.45
CA LEU A 22 -2.84 -6.07 5.13
C LEU A 22 -3.94 -6.85 5.86
N VAL A 23 -3.55 -7.84 6.66
CA VAL A 23 -4.49 -8.63 7.43
C VAL A 23 -5.18 -7.73 8.46
N GLN A 24 -6.50 -7.89 8.58
CA GLN A 24 -7.33 -7.05 9.45
C GLN A 24 -7.21 -7.52 10.90
N TRP A 25 -6.96 -6.58 11.79
CA TRP A 25 -7.02 -6.72 13.24
C TRP A 25 -7.88 -5.59 13.77
N ARG A 26 -8.89 -5.86 14.61
CA ARG A 26 -9.82 -4.83 15.14
C ARG A 26 -10.30 -3.80 14.08
N GLY A 27 -10.60 -4.28 12.88
CA GLY A 27 -11.11 -3.47 11.75
C GLY A 27 -10.08 -2.66 10.95
N ARG A 28 -8.77 -2.78 11.22
CA ARG A 28 -7.72 -2.09 10.46
C ARG A 28 -6.56 -3.01 10.07
N PRO A 29 -5.80 -2.71 9.01
CA PRO A 29 -4.62 -3.50 8.62
C PRO A 29 -3.53 -3.53 9.70
N LEU A 30 -2.88 -4.69 9.91
CA LEU A 30 -1.78 -4.84 10.88
C LEU A 30 -0.69 -3.77 10.74
N VAL A 31 -0.30 -3.43 9.51
CA VAL A 31 0.70 -2.40 9.24
C VAL A 31 0.31 -1.02 9.79
N VAL A 32 -0.99 -0.70 9.80
CA VAL A 32 -1.52 0.55 10.37
C VAL A 32 -1.39 0.52 11.89
N HIS A 33 -1.76 -0.59 12.54
CA HIS A 33 -1.61 -0.74 13.99
C HIS A 33 -0.17 -0.53 14.45
N ILE A 34 0.79 -1.18 13.79
CA ILE A 34 2.21 -1.06 14.20
C ILE A 34 2.76 0.33 13.89
N ALA A 35 2.36 0.95 12.77
CA ALA A 35 2.76 2.32 12.46
C ALA A 35 2.23 3.31 13.51
N GLU A 36 0.97 3.20 13.92
CA GLU A 36 0.39 4.01 15.00
C GLU A 36 1.10 3.77 16.33
N THR A 37 1.36 2.50 16.70
CA THR A 37 2.13 2.16 17.90
C THR A 37 3.51 2.80 17.90
N ALA A 38 4.22 2.77 16.76
CA ALA A 38 5.52 3.40 16.62
C ALA A 38 5.44 4.93 16.74
N LEU A 39 4.45 5.57 16.09
CA LEU A 39 4.22 7.02 16.18
C LEU A 39 3.77 7.47 17.58
N ALA A 40 3.10 6.60 18.35
CA ALA A 40 2.71 6.88 19.72
C ALA A 40 3.87 6.76 20.74
N SER A 41 5.04 6.24 20.33
CA SER A 41 6.23 6.12 21.17
C SER A 41 7.16 7.34 21.06
N ARG A 42 8.27 7.32 21.81
CA ARG A 42 9.34 8.34 21.75
C ARG A 42 10.32 8.17 20.59
N LEU A 43 10.04 7.34 19.59
CA LEU A 43 10.82 7.30 18.36
C LEU A 43 10.79 8.66 17.65
N ARG A 44 11.95 9.14 17.19
CA ARG A 44 12.06 10.46 16.53
C ARG A 44 11.38 10.44 15.16
N HIS A 45 11.75 9.51 14.29
CA HIS A 45 11.07 9.24 13.02
C HIS A 45 10.70 7.76 12.89
N VAL A 46 9.72 7.47 12.03
CA VAL A 46 9.29 6.11 11.68
C VAL A 46 9.36 5.94 10.17
N VAL A 47 10.29 5.10 9.72
CA VAL A 47 10.41 4.69 8.32
C VAL A 47 9.66 3.39 8.11
N VAL A 48 8.65 3.38 7.22
CA VAL A 48 7.96 2.17 6.80
C VAL A 48 8.52 1.71 5.45
N VAL A 49 9.11 0.52 5.42
CA VAL A 49 9.70 -0.08 4.21
C VAL A 49 8.66 -0.94 3.50
N LEU A 50 8.22 -0.48 2.34
CA LEU A 50 7.25 -1.14 1.46
C LEU A 50 7.94 -2.08 0.46
N GLY A 51 7.24 -3.09 -0.04
CA GLY A 51 7.78 -4.09 -0.98
C GLY A 51 6.69 -4.75 -1.80
N HIS A 52 6.50 -6.06 -1.66
CA HIS A 52 5.61 -6.85 -2.52
C HIS A 52 4.20 -6.26 -2.72
N ALA A 53 3.56 -5.80 -1.64
CA ALA A 53 2.23 -5.18 -1.66
C ALA A 53 2.30 -3.65 -1.46
N ALA A 54 3.33 -3.00 -2.02
CA ALA A 54 3.62 -1.60 -1.73
C ALA A 54 2.46 -0.64 -2.00
N HIS A 55 1.68 -0.86 -3.07
CA HIS A 55 0.52 -0.02 -3.37
C HIS A 55 -0.52 -0.12 -2.25
N ASP A 56 -1.00 -1.32 -1.95
CA ASP A 56 -2.06 -1.54 -0.96
C ASP A 56 -1.62 -1.15 0.46
N VAL A 57 -0.37 -1.45 0.82
CA VAL A 57 0.20 -1.06 2.12
C VAL A 57 0.32 0.46 2.23
N ARG A 58 0.73 1.14 1.15
CA ARG A 58 0.74 2.60 1.11
C ARG A 58 -0.67 3.15 1.25
N GLN A 59 -1.66 2.61 0.54
CA GLN A 59 -3.06 3.02 0.63
C GLN A 59 -3.58 2.89 2.07
N ALA A 60 -3.28 1.79 2.74
CA ALA A 60 -3.64 1.58 4.14
C ALA A 60 -3.02 2.62 5.09
N LEU A 61 -1.80 3.09 4.80
CA LEU A 61 -1.06 4.06 5.62
C LEU A 61 -1.35 5.52 5.30
N LEU A 62 -2.07 5.83 4.21
CA LEU A 62 -2.37 7.21 3.82
C LEU A 62 -3.03 8.06 4.93
N PRO A 63 -3.94 7.52 5.77
CA PRO A 63 -4.49 8.28 6.89
C PRO A 63 -3.43 8.79 7.87
N LEU A 64 -2.25 8.15 7.92
CA LEU A 64 -1.12 8.55 8.78
C LEU A 64 -0.09 9.42 8.05
N ALA A 65 -0.22 9.61 6.72
CA ALA A 65 0.79 10.30 5.90
C ALA A 65 0.95 11.80 6.23
N GLY A 66 0.04 12.38 7.00
CA GLY A 66 0.14 13.75 7.51
C GLY A 66 1.03 13.91 8.75
N ASP A 67 1.44 12.83 9.42
CA ASP A 67 2.38 12.92 10.54
C ASP A 67 3.81 13.18 10.00
N PRO A 68 4.47 14.29 10.37
CA PRO A 68 5.79 14.64 9.86
C PRO A 68 6.89 13.65 10.26
N ARG A 69 6.64 12.77 11.24
CA ARG A 69 7.58 11.73 11.66
C ARG A 69 7.49 10.47 10.80
N LEU A 70 6.43 10.28 10.01
CA LEU A 70 6.21 9.09 9.21
C LEU A 70 6.80 9.23 7.79
N ARG A 71 7.65 8.29 7.39
CA ARG A 71 8.21 8.22 6.04
C ARG A 71 7.99 6.85 5.42
N MET A 72 7.37 6.79 4.25
CA MET A 72 7.20 5.55 3.50
C MET A 72 8.23 5.44 2.38
N VAL A 73 8.98 4.34 2.33
CA VAL A 73 9.99 4.09 1.30
C VAL A 73 9.76 2.75 0.58
N PHE A 74 9.90 2.74 -0.75
CA PHE A 74 9.72 1.53 -1.54
C PHE A 74 11.05 0.79 -1.76
N ASN A 75 11.11 -0.47 -1.36
CA ASN A 75 12.21 -1.37 -1.68
C ASN A 75 11.90 -2.10 -3.00
N ALA A 76 12.54 -1.69 -4.11
CA ALA A 76 12.38 -2.38 -5.39
C ALA A 76 13.05 -3.77 -5.41
N GLU A 77 14.03 -3.99 -4.53
CA GLU A 77 14.80 -5.23 -4.38
C GLU A 77 14.18 -6.16 -3.33
N TYR A 78 12.87 -6.04 -3.05
CA TYR A 78 12.21 -6.81 -1.96
C TYR A 78 12.31 -8.33 -2.15
N GLU A 79 12.54 -8.80 -3.38
CA GLU A 79 12.69 -10.23 -3.71
C GLU A 79 14.04 -10.81 -3.27
N GLU A 80 15.06 -9.98 -3.04
CA GLU A 80 16.37 -10.42 -2.55
C GLU A 80 16.34 -10.95 -1.10
N GLY A 81 15.27 -10.66 -0.35
CA GLY A 81 15.08 -11.11 1.02
C GLY A 81 15.14 -9.98 2.05
N GLN A 82 15.18 -10.36 3.33
CA GLN A 82 15.11 -9.41 4.44
C GLN A 82 16.23 -8.35 4.41
N ALA A 83 17.44 -8.70 3.94
CA ALA A 83 18.58 -7.78 3.94
C ALA A 83 18.34 -6.53 3.08
N SER A 84 17.73 -6.65 1.90
CA SER A 84 17.44 -5.48 1.05
C SER A 84 16.49 -4.50 1.72
N SER A 85 15.55 -5.01 2.53
CA SER A 85 14.61 -4.17 3.29
C SER A 85 15.27 -3.45 4.45
N ILE A 86 16.19 -4.10 5.16
CA ILE A 86 17.04 -3.47 6.19
C ILE A 86 17.87 -2.35 5.56
N ARG A 87 18.58 -2.64 4.46
CA ARG A 87 19.39 -1.66 3.72
C ARG A 87 18.55 -0.46 3.28
N ARG A 88 17.34 -0.70 2.76
CA ARG A 88 16.44 0.37 2.33
C ARG A 88 15.96 1.22 3.50
N GLY A 89 15.63 0.62 4.64
CA GLY A 89 15.23 1.34 5.84
C GLY A 89 16.34 2.24 6.37
N LEU A 90 17.55 1.70 6.51
CA LEU A 90 18.72 2.45 7.00
C LEU A 90 19.08 3.63 6.09
N ARG A 91 19.06 3.46 4.77
CA ARG A 91 19.30 4.54 3.80
C ARG A 91 18.27 5.68 3.88
N ALA A 92 17.11 5.42 4.46
CA ALA A 92 16.02 6.40 4.57
C ALA A 92 16.00 7.14 5.91
N LEU A 93 16.85 6.75 6.86
CA LEU A 93 17.02 7.48 8.11
C LEU A 93 17.60 8.87 7.86
N GLU A 94 17.18 9.83 8.68
CA GLU A 94 17.76 11.17 8.65
C GLU A 94 19.11 11.19 9.39
N PRO A 95 20.03 12.09 9.01
CA PRO A 95 21.27 12.30 9.75
C PRO A 95 21.01 12.49 11.25
N GLY A 96 21.95 12.01 12.07
CA GLY A 96 21.89 12.13 13.53
C GLY A 96 21.13 11.01 14.25
N ALA A 97 20.66 9.97 13.55
CA ALA A 97 20.19 8.75 14.20
C ALA A 97 21.38 8.05 14.91
N GLU A 98 21.31 7.91 16.23
CA GLU A 98 22.32 7.20 17.03
C GLU A 98 21.99 5.70 17.17
N ALA A 99 20.74 5.32 16.90
CA ALA A 99 20.30 3.93 16.81
C ALA A 99 19.02 3.79 15.96
N ALA A 100 18.74 2.57 15.52
CA ALA A 100 17.51 2.23 14.81
C ALA A 100 16.80 1.04 15.48
N MET A 101 15.51 1.20 15.75
CA MET A 101 14.61 0.15 16.23
C MET A 101 13.90 -0.51 15.05
N PHE A 102 14.12 -1.80 14.83
CA PHE A 102 13.47 -2.57 13.78
C PHE A 102 12.19 -3.22 14.30
N LEU A 103 11.06 -2.88 13.68
CA LEU A 103 9.73 -3.41 13.97
C LEU A 103 9.27 -4.34 12.85
N THR A 104 8.41 -5.31 13.19
CA THR A 104 7.75 -6.22 12.26
C THR A 104 6.24 -5.97 12.24
N CYS A 105 5.57 -6.36 11.16
CA CYS A 105 4.12 -6.11 11.01
C CYS A 105 3.23 -7.15 11.70
N ASP A 106 3.79 -8.13 12.40
CA ASP A 106 3.09 -9.33 12.84
C ASP A 106 2.85 -9.43 14.34
N GLN A 107 3.10 -8.35 15.07
CA GLN A 107 2.90 -8.25 16.51
C GLN A 107 1.73 -7.32 16.85
N PRO A 108 0.46 -7.68 16.56
CA PRO A 108 -0.70 -6.78 16.69
C PRO A 108 -0.92 -6.19 18.09
N LEU A 109 -0.39 -6.85 19.13
CA LEU A 109 -0.53 -6.45 20.52
C LEU A 109 0.66 -5.61 21.02
N LEU A 110 1.63 -5.30 20.15
CA LEU A 110 2.76 -4.46 20.50
C LEU A 110 2.27 -3.06 20.90
N THR A 111 2.77 -2.55 22.01
CA THR A 111 2.36 -1.26 22.57
C THR A 111 3.51 -0.26 22.60
N ALA A 112 3.18 1.04 22.58
CA ALA A 112 4.17 2.11 22.68
C ALA A 112 4.98 2.02 23.97
N SER A 113 4.36 1.57 25.07
CA SER A 113 5.04 1.38 26.36
C SER A 113 6.19 0.36 26.29
N VAL A 114 6.06 -0.69 25.47
CA VAL A 114 7.14 -1.67 25.24
C VAL A 114 8.26 -1.03 24.44
N LEU A 115 7.94 -0.24 23.41
CA LEU A 115 8.94 0.51 22.64
C LEU A 115 9.70 1.49 23.54
N ASP A 116 8.99 2.25 24.36
CA ASP A 116 9.58 3.21 25.27
C ASP A 116 10.45 2.53 26.33
N ALA A 117 10.03 1.38 26.86
CA ALA A 117 10.83 0.59 27.80
C ALA A 117 12.13 0.07 27.18
N LEU A 118 12.15 -0.25 25.88
CA LEU A 118 13.35 -0.60 25.14
C LEU A 118 14.25 0.62 24.91
N ILE A 119 13.66 1.77 24.57
CA ILE A 119 14.38 3.05 24.43
C ILE A 119 15.08 3.42 25.75
N ASP A 120 14.38 3.37 26.88
CA ASP A 120 14.98 3.68 28.19
C ASP A 120 16.13 2.76 28.53
N ALA A 121 15.96 1.45 28.30
CA ALA A 121 17.00 0.47 28.52
C ALA A 121 18.24 0.72 27.64
N PHE A 122 18.02 1.03 26.36
CA PHE A 122 19.09 1.31 25.43
C PHE A 122 19.85 2.59 25.81
N VAL A 123 19.14 3.66 26.18
CA VAL A 123 19.75 4.92 26.63
C VAL A 123 20.55 4.74 27.92
N ALA A 124 20.01 3.99 28.88
CA ALA A 124 20.64 3.78 30.18
C ALA A 124 21.90 2.92 30.12
N HIS A 125 21.88 1.85 29.31
CA HIS A 125 22.97 0.86 29.28
C HIS A 125 23.92 1.03 28.10
N ARG A 126 23.52 1.77 27.05
CA ARG A 126 24.27 1.97 25.80
C ARG A 126 24.89 0.69 25.21
N PRO A 127 24.09 -0.39 25.04
CA PRO A 127 24.56 -1.60 24.38
C PRO A 127 24.74 -1.36 22.87
N LEU A 128 25.34 -2.33 22.17
CA LEU A 128 25.27 -2.31 20.70
C LEU A 128 23.89 -2.78 20.20
N ILE A 129 23.22 -3.62 20.97
CA ILE A 129 21.93 -4.22 20.61
C ILE A 129 21.04 -4.32 21.85
N CYS A 130 19.75 -4.00 21.73
CA CYS A 130 18.75 -4.23 22.78
C CYS A 130 17.48 -4.86 22.23
N TYR A 131 16.94 -5.84 22.93
CA TYR A 131 15.67 -6.50 22.58
C TYR A 131 14.88 -6.89 23.83
N PRO A 132 13.56 -7.12 23.70
CA PRO A 132 12.75 -7.62 24.80
C PRO A 132 12.98 -9.12 25.00
N VAL A 133 12.95 -9.56 26.26
CA VAL A 133 12.97 -10.97 26.64
C VAL A 133 11.85 -11.23 27.65
N HIS A 134 11.10 -12.32 27.45
CA HIS A 134 10.13 -12.82 28.40
C HIS A 134 10.43 -14.29 28.68
N GLU A 135 10.62 -14.65 29.96
CA GLU A 135 10.95 -16.02 30.39
C GLU A 135 12.10 -16.68 29.60
N GLY A 136 13.13 -15.89 29.26
CA GLY A 136 14.29 -16.36 28.49
C GLY A 136 14.07 -16.45 26.97
N VAL A 137 12.85 -16.19 26.50
CA VAL A 137 12.52 -16.13 25.07
C VAL A 137 12.67 -14.70 24.56
N ARG A 138 13.54 -14.54 23.56
CA ARG A 138 13.76 -13.28 22.86
C ARG A 138 12.56 -12.93 21.99
N GLY A 139 12.10 -11.68 22.05
CA GLY A 139 11.13 -11.11 21.12
C GLY A 139 11.69 -10.00 20.22
N SER A 140 10.81 -9.43 19.42
CA SER A 140 10.97 -8.15 18.69
C SER A 140 10.12 -7.07 19.38
N PRO A 141 10.35 -5.76 19.14
CA PRO A 141 11.37 -5.12 18.28
C PRO A 141 12.82 -5.21 18.77
N VAL A 142 13.78 -4.94 17.88
CA VAL A 142 15.22 -4.93 18.22
C VAL A 142 15.84 -3.58 17.88
N ILE A 143 16.56 -2.99 18.82
CA ILE A 143 17.36 -1.76 18.63
C ILE A 143 18.79 -2.16 18.27
N PHE A 144 19.34 -1.57 17.21
CA PHE A 144 20.75 -1.64 16.85
C PHE A 144 21.37 -0.24 16.90
N ALA A 145 22.54 -0.13 17.53
CA ALA A 145 23.32 1.10 17.58
C ALA A 145 23.86 1.48 16.20
N ALA A 146 24.07 2.77 15.95
CA ALA A 146 24.57 3.28 14.67
C ALA A 146 25.93 2.68 14.27
N GLU A 147 26.75 2.26 15.25
CA GLU A 147 28.02 1.55 15.02
C GLU A 147 27.84 0.26 14.23
N LEU A 148 26.66 -0.37 14.29
CA LEU A 148 26.35 -1.60 13.56
C LEU A 148 25.70 -1.34 12.19
N PHE A 149 25.40 -0.08 11.83
CA PHE A 149 24.77 0.22 10.53
C PHE A 149 25.62 -0.22 9.34
N PRO A 150 26.96 -0.06 9.31
CA PRO A 150 27.77 -0.57 8.20
C PRO A 150 27.66 -2.08 8.00
N GLU A 151 27.59 -2.86 9.09
CA GLU A 151 27.43 -4.31 9.02
C GLU A 151 26.01 -4.73 8.62
N LEU A 152 24.99 -4.04 9.14
CA LEU A 152 23.61 -4.23 8.68
C LEU A 152 23.46 -3.89 7.19
N MET A 153 24.19 -2.88 6.71
CA MET A 153 24.23 -2.48 5.30
C MET A 153 24.94 -3.50 4.41
N ALA A 154 25.83 -4.32 4.97
CA ALA A 154 26.58 -5.36 4.27
C ALA A 154 25.86 -6.71 4.21
N LEU A 155 24.71 -6.86 4.90
CA LEU A 155 23.89 -8.07 4.82
C LEU A 155 23.37 -8.30 3.39
N SER A 156 23.21 -9.57 3.04
CA SER A 156 22.71 -10.00 1.73
C SER A 156 21.75 -11.18 1.84
N GLY A 157 20.85 -11.33 0.86
CA GLY A 157 19.90 -12.44 0.83
C GLY A 157 18.82 -12.33 1.91
N ASP A 158 18.32 -13.48 2.35
CA ASP A 158 17.28 -13.57 3.39
C ASP A 158 17.84 -13.51 4.82
N VAL A 159 19.00 -12.86 4.99
CA VAL A 159 19.67 -12.72 6.28
C VAL A 159 19.17 -11.47 7.00
N GLY A 160 18.54 -11.66 8.16
CA GLY A 160 18.17 -10.58 9.07
C GLY A 160 19.27 -10.23 10.08
N GLY A 161 19.02 -9.24 10.95
CA GLY A 161 19.97 -8.78 11.97
C GLY A 161 20.34 -9.82 13.05
N ARG A 162 19.75 -11.03 13.02
CA ARG A 162 20.03 -12.13 13.96
C ARG A 162 21.52 -12.50 13.99
N VAL A 163 22.20 -12.47 12.85
CA VAL A 163 23.64 -12.79 12.76
C VAL A 163 24.50 -11.82 13.59
N LEU A 164 24.09 -10.55 13.68
CA LEU A 164 24.79 -9.56 14.51
C LEU A 164 24.50 -9.74 15.99
N ILE A 165 23.30 -10.18 16.35
CA ILE A 165 22.94 -10.52 17.73
C ILE A 165 23.86 -11.63 18.25
N GLU A 166 24.08 -12.66 17.45
CA GLU A 166 24.95 -13.79 17.80
C GLU A 166 26.42 -13.36 17.88
N LYS A 167 26.89 -12.57 16.89
CA LYS A 167 28.26 -12.03 16.86
C LYS A 167 28.58 -11.11 18.05
N TYR A 168 27.64 -10.24 18.44
CA TYR A 168 27.83 -9.24 19.48
C TYR A 168 27.15 -9.58 20.80
N ARG A 169 26.96 -10.88 21.10
CA ARG A 169 26.23 -11.35 22.29
C ARG A 169 26.69 -10.71 23.60
N ALA A 170 27.98 -10.45 23.78
CA ALA A 170 28.53 -9.81 24.99
C ALA A 170 28.20 -8.31 25.12
N ARG A 171 27.70 -7.67 24.05
CA ARG A 171 27.30 -6.26 23.96
C ARG A 171 25.80 -6.10 23.76
N VAL A 172 25.03 -7.16 23.99
CA VAL A 172 23.56 -7.16 23.97
C VAL A 172 23.04 -6.80 25.36
N TYR A 173 22.00 -5.98 25.42
CA TYR A 173 21.18 -5.81 26.62
C TYR A 173 19.81 -6.46 26.42
N GLU A 174 19.44 -7.37 27.32
CA GLU A 174 18.14 -8.04 27.28
C GLU A 174 17.17 -7.33 28.22
N LYS A 175 16.20 -6.60 27.65
CA LYS A 175 15.17 -5.92 28.44
C LYS A 175 14.09 -6.92 28.83
N ARG A 176 14.06 -7.30 30.10
CA ARG A 176 12.98 -8.16 30.64
C ARG A 176 11.63 -7.45 30.57
N ILE A 177 10.64 -8.12 29.97
CA ILE A 177 9.24 -7.68 29.89
C ILE A 177 8.37 -8.64 30.71
N SER A 178 7.40 -8.10 31.44
CA SER A 178 6.54 -8.85 32.36
C SER A 178 5.52 -9.77 31.68
N SER A 179 5.21 -9.54 30.40
CA SER A 179 4.24 -10.32 29.64
C SER A 179 4.75 -10.62 28.24
N ALA A 180 4.55 -11.85 27.76
CA ALA A 180 4.77 -12.21 26.37
C ALA A 180 3.71 -11.64 25.42
N LYS A 181 2.51 -11.27 25.90
CA LYS A 181 1.38 -10.90 25.02
C LYS A 181 1.74 -9.80 24.01
N PRO A 182 2.42 -8.70 24.39
CA PRO A 182 2.79 -7.66 23.44
C PRO A 182 3.85 -8.09 22.41
N LEU A 183 4.53 -9.21 22.64
CA LEU A 183 5.59 -9.77 21.80
C LEU A 183 5.08 -10.92 20.93
N ALA A 184 3.79 -11.28 21.03
CA ALA A 184 3.23 -12.42 20.34
C ALA A 184 3.17 -12.16 18.83
N ASP A 185 3.83 -13.04 18.07
CA ASP A 185 3.77 -13.05 16.62
C ASP A 185 2.50 -13.78 16.16
N VAL A 186 1.85 -13.25 15.14
CA VAL A 186 0.73 -13.90 14.46
C VAL A 186 1.26 -14.47 13.16
N ASP A 187 1.35 -15.78 12.96
CA ASP A 187 1.85 -16.38 11.72
C ASP A 187 0.77 -17.04 10.86
N THR A 188 -0.42 -17.21 11.42
CA THR A 188 -1.56 -17.84 10.77
C THR A 188 -2.87 -17.09 11.07
N PRO A 189 -3.94 -17.30 10.28
CA PRO A 189 -5.26 -16.81 10.63
C PRO A 189 -5.79 -17.34 11.97
N ALA A 190 -5.38 -18.53 12.39
CA ALA A 190 -5.78 -19.11 13.68
C ALA A 190 -5.17 -18.32 14.85
N ASP A 191 -3.93 -17.85 14.72
CA ASP A 191 -3.28 -17.03 15.73
C ASP A 191 -4.04 -15.70 15.95
N LEU A 192 -4.57 -15.07 14.90
CA LEU A 192 -5.42 -13.88 15.03
C LEU A 192 -6.69 -14.15 15.81
N SER A 193 -7.38 -15.24 15.49
CA SER A 193 -8.63 -15.60 16.17
C SER A 193 -8.40 -15.87 17.66
N ALA A 194 -7.27 -16.50 18.02
CA ALA A 194 -6.90 -16.75 19.40
C ALA A 194 -6.68 -15.44 20.19
N LEU A 195 -6.07 -14.43 19.56
CA LEU A 195 -5.88 -13.12 20.19
C LEU A 195 -7.17 -12.30 20.28
N ALA A 196 -8.11 -12.47 19.34
CA ALA A 196 -9.36 -11.69 19.30
C ALA A 196 -10.34 -12.08 20.43
N GLY A 197 -10.29 -13.33 20.91
CA GLY A 197 -11.20 -13.86 21.93
C GLY A 197 -10.99 -13.33 23.35
N GLU A 198 -9.92 -12.57 23.62
CA GLU A 198 -9.54 -12.18 24.98
C GLU A 198 -10.00 -10.76 25.41
N ASP A 199 -10.49 -9.90 24.50
CA ASP A 199 -10.72 -8.46 24.79
C ASP A 199 -12.01 -7.83 24.22
N ASP A 200 -12.89 -8.55 23.53
CA ASP A 200 -14.12 -7.97 22.94
C ASP A 200 -15.37 -8.28 23.78
N PRO A 201 -16.19 -7.30 24.23
CA PRO A 201 -17.52 -7.58 24.74
C PRO A 201 -18.41 -8.15 23.63
N PRO A 202 -19.35 -9.05 23.94
CA PRO A 202 -20.10 -9.78 22.93
C PRO A 202 -20.99 -8.83 22.11
N GLN A 203 -20.67 -8.64 20.84
CA GLN A 203 -21.62 -8.11 19.87
C GLN A 203 -22.41 -9.27 19.26
N GLY A 204 -23.72 -9.22 19.44
CA GLY A 204 -24.66 -10.31 19.19
C GLY A 204 -24.59 -10.92 17.80
N LEU A 205 -24.39 -12.24 17.79
CA LEU A 205 -24.56 -13.09 16.61
C LEU A 205 -26.05 -13.27 16.32
N GLY A 206 -26.51 -12.69 15.21
CA GLY A 206 -27.68 -13.21 14.50
C GLY A 206 -27.34 -14.58 13.93
N ALA A 207 -28.08 -15.59 14.33
CA ALA A 207 -27.88 -16.99 14.00
C ALA A 207 -28.01 -17.27 12.49
N ALA A 208 -27.11 -18.11 11.97
CA ALA A 208 -27.37 -18.93 10.78
C ALA A 208 -26.56 -20.24 10.85
N SER A 209 -27.30 -21.30 11.20
CA SER A 209 -27.17 -22.74 10.89
C SER A 209 -25.80 -23.34 10.55
N SER A 210 -25.46 -24.33 11.37
CA SER A 210 -24.46 -25.37 11.21
C SER A 210 -24.86 -26.42 10.15
N ASP A 211 -23.96 -26.70 9.21
CA ASP A 211 -23.80 -28.03 8.61
C ASP A 211 -22.30 -28.28 8.35
N PRO A 212 -21.77 -29.49 8.65
CA PRO A 212 -20.36 -29.82 8.43
C PRO A 212 -20.11 -30.20 6.95
N PRO A 213 -19.02 -29.75 6.31
CA PRO A 213 -18.74 -30.12 4.93
C PRO A 213 -18.10 -31.51 4.83
N THR A 214 -18.70 -32.34 3.98
CA THR A 214 -18.21 -33.65 3.53
C THR A 214 -16.90 -33.53 2.73
N PRO A 215 -15.92 -34.44 2.88
CA PRO A 215 -14.66 -34.35 2.15
C PRO A 215 -14.79 -35.00 0.77
N GLY A 216 -14.40 -34.27 -0.28
CA GLY A 216 -14.04 -34.87 -1.56
C GLY A 216 -14.51 -34.12 -2.80
N ARG A 217 -13.62 -33.31 -3.38
CA ARG A 217 -13.30 -33.26 -4.83
C ARG A 217 -12.15 -32.27 -5.04
N SER A 218 -11.20 -32.69 -5.87
CA SER A 218 -10.06 -31.90 -6.35
C SER A 218 -10.53 -30.56 -6.91
N GLU A 219 -10.31 -29.47 -6.17
CA GLU A 219 -10.55 -28.11 -6.67
C GLU A 219 -9.33 -27.61 -7.47
N ALA A 220 -9.60 -27.15 -8.69
CA ALA A 220 -8.71 -26.33 -9.49
C ALA A 220 -8.21 -25.12 -8.67
N PRO A 221 -7.02 -24.53 -8.98
CA PRO A 221 -6.45 -23.45 -8.18
C PRO A 221 -7.46 -22.31 -8.01
N ARG A 222 -7.87 -22.06 -6.76
CA ARG A 222 -8.82 -21.00 -6.38
C ARG A 222 -8.34 -19.66 -6.93
N GLU A 223 -9.17 -19.04 -7.78
CA GLU A 223 -8.96 -17.68 -8.26
C GLU A 223 -8.75 -16.74 -7.06
N PHE A 224 -7.69 -15.94 -7.15
CA PHE A 224 -7.38 -14.88 -6.19
C PHE A 224 -8.54 -13.88 -6.17
N GLN A 225 -9.35 -13.87 -5.11
CA GLN A 225 -10.28 -12.78 -4.86
C GLN A 225 -9.48 -11.60 -4.30
N PRO A 226 -9.48 -10.41 -4.94
CA PRO A 226 -8.84 -9.23 -4.37
C PRO A 226 -9.41 -8.95 -2.98
N LEU A 227 -8.54 -8.67 -2.01
CA LEU A 227 -8.94 -8.35 -0.65
C LEU A 227 -9.78 -7.05 -0.68
N ARG A 228 -11.10 -7.17 -0.51
CA ARG A 228 -11.93 -6.00 -0.21
C ARG A 228 -11.52 -5.52 1.18
N LEU A 229 -11.01 -4.30 1.28
CA LEU A 229 -10.69 -3.64 2.54
C LEU A 229 -11.94 -2.85 2.97
N PRO A 230 -12.79 -3.35 3.88
CA PRO A 230 -14.10 -2.73 4.17
C PRO A 230 -13.96 -1.34 4.80
N PHE A 231 -12.83 -1.08 5.47
CA PHE A 231 -12.47 0.26 5.96
C PHE A 231 -12.23 1.24 4.80
N LEU A 232 -11.53 0.79 3.74
CA LEU A 232 -11.32 1.60 2.53
C LEU A 232 -12.67 1.85 1.84
N GLU A 233 -13.56 0.85 1.75
CA GLU A 233 -14.90 1.02 1.17
C GLU A 233 -15.72 2.13 1.89
N ARG A 234 -15.64 2.23 3.23
CA ARG A 234 -16.32 3.30 4.00
C ARG A 234 -15.71 4.70 3.79
N GLU A 235 -14.38 4.79 3.67
CA GLU A 235 -13.69 6.05 3.32
C GLU A 235 -13.96 6.47 1.86
N VAL A 236 -14.17 5.48 0.98
CA VAL A 236 -14.42 5.64 -0.47
C VAL A 236 -15.84 6.11 -0.77
N ASP A 237 -16.84 5.71 0.00
CA ASP A 237 -18.20 6.27 -0.12
C ASP A 237 -18.26 7.77 0.23
N ARG A 238 -17.18 8.30 0.83
CA ARG A 238 -16.96 9.73 1.08
C ARG A 238 -15.93 10.35 0.14
N ALA A 239 -15.67 9.76 -1.03
CA ALA A 239 -14.69 10.30 -1.97
C ALA A 239 -15.05 11.74 -2.39
N ASP A 240 -14.09 12.65 -2.20
CA ASP A 240 -14.24 14.07 -2.55
C ASP A 240 -14.10 14.31 -4.06
N VAL A 241 -13.47 13.36 -4.76
CA VAL A 241 -13.16 13.46 -6.20
C VAL A 241 -13.62 12.22 -6.94
N LEU A 242 -14.39 12.43 -8.02
CA LEU A 242 -14.71 11.43 -9.02
C LEU A 242 -13.81 11.60 -10.24
N ILE A 243 -13.07 10.56 -10.61
CA ILE A 243 -12.35 10.49 -11.86
C ILE A 243 -13.04 9.48 -12.76
N VAL A 244 -13.29 9.84 -14.01
CA VAL A 244 -13.77 8.94 -15.05
C VAL A 244 -12.76 9.01 -16.20
N CYS A 245 -12.30 7.88 -16.71
CA CYS A 245 -11.27 7.89 -17.75
C CYS A 245 -11.42 6.75 -18.75
N ASP A 246 -10.93 6.99 -19.97
CA ASP A 246 -11.00 6.06 -21.09
C ASP A 246 -9.82 6.24 -22.06
N GLY A 247 -9.38 5.14 -22.66
CA GLY A 247 -8.33 5.06 -23.65
C GLY A 247 -8.87 4.66 -25.03
N SER A 248 -8.28 5.23 -26.09
CA SER A 248 -8.63 4.84 -27.46
C SER A 248 -7.38 4.62 -28.29
N SER A 249 -7.32 3.48 -28.99
CA SER A 249 -6.29 3.19 -29.99
C SER A 249 -6.94 2.72 -31.28
N ARG A 250 -6.56 3.36 -32.39
CA ARG A 250 -7.06 3.01 -33.73
C ARG A 250 -5.94 2.84 -34.74
N ARG A 251 -6.22 2.05 -35.77
CA ARG A 251 -5.34 1.88 -36.93
C ARG A 251 -5.93 2.64 -38.11
N LEU A 252 -5.13 3.48 -38.75
CA LEU A 252 -5.50 4.20 -39.96
C LEU A 252 -5.37 3.29 -41.20
N PRO A 253 -6.01 3.65 -42.33
CA PRO A 253 -5.82 2.95 -43.59
C PRO A 253 -4.35 2.87 -44.04
N SER A 254 -3.53 3.86 -43.66
CA SER A 254 -2.07 3.88 -43.88
C SER A 254 -1.30 2.84 -43.06
N GLY A 255 -1.94 2.13 -42.14
CA GLY A 255 -1.31 1.20 -41.21
C GLY A 255 -0.77 1.83 -39.93
N GLU A 256 -0.66 3.17 -39.88
CA GLU A 256 -0.26 3.95 -38.70
C GLU A 256 -1.25 3.73 -37.55
N ARG A 257 -0.73 3.59 -36.32
CA ARG A 257 -1.54 3.55 -35.10
C ARG A 257 -1.58 4.94 -34.48
N ARG A 258 -2.77 5.33 -34.04
CA ARG A 258 -2.99 6.54 -33.26
C ARG A 258 -3.76 6.20 -32.00
N ALA A 259 -3.19 6.56 -30.88
CA ALA A 259 -3.76 6.35 -29.57
C ALA A 259 -3.87 7.66 -28.80
N ALA A 260 -4.85 7.72 -27.93
CA ALA A 260 -5.11 8.86 -27.07
C ALA A 260 -5.80 8.41 -25.78
N ALA A 261 -5.67 9.23 -24.76
CA ALA A 261 -6.28 9.05 -23.46
C ALA A 261 -7.12 10.28 -23.11
N ALA A 262 -8.21 10.08 -22.37
CA ALA A 262 -9.02 11.15 -21.83
C ALA A 262 -9.44 10.85 -20.38
N ALA A 263 -9.52 11.89 -19.57
CA ALA A 263 -10.00 11.80 -18.19
C ALA A 263 -10.85 13.01 -17.83
N ILE A 264 -11.93 12.78 -17.10
CA ILE A 264 -12.76 13.79 -16.46
C ILE A 264 -12.51 13.72 -14.98
N VAL A 265 -12.28 14.88 -14.37
CA VAL A 265 -12.13 15.05 -12.92
C VAL A 265 -13.26 15.91 -12.43
N LYS A 266 -14.03 15.41 -11.47
CA LYS A 266 -15.14 16.11 -10.81
C LYS A 266 -14.88 16.23 -9.32
N ARG A 267 -14.91 17.46 -8.80
CA ARG A 267 -14.78 17.78 -7.37
C ARG A 267 -15.93 18.69 -6.97
N GLY A 268 -16.88 18.19 -6.17
CA GLY A 268 -18.11 18.92 -5.88
C GLY A 268 -18.89 19.29 -7.14
N SER A 269 -19.05 20.59 -7.40
CA SER A 269 -19.68 21.16 -8.60
C SER A 269 -18.70 21.45 -9.75
N GLU A 270 -17.39 21.40 -9.50
CA GLU A 270 -16.37 21.64 -10.52
C GLU A 270 -16.12 20.38 -11.35
N VAL A 271 -16.03 20.55 -12.67
CA VAL A 271 -15.76 19.48 -13.62
C VAL A 271 -14.75 19.96 -14.65
N ALA A 272 -13.69 19.18 -14.87
CA ALA A 272 -12.69 19.44 -15.89
C ALA A 272 -12.45 18.17 -16.72
N ILE A 273 -12.07 18.36 -17.99
CA ILE A 273 -11.71 17.28 -18.92
C ILE A 273 -10.28 17.48 -19.40
N PHE A 274 -9.53 16.39 -19.46
CA PHE A 274 -8.13 16.33 -19.85
C PHE A 274 -7.96 15.30 -20.95
N GLY A 275 -6.96 15.52 -21.81
CA GLY A 275 -6.67 14.63 -22.92
C GLY A 275 -5.18 14.62 -23.25
N GLU A 276 -4.69 13.47 -23.73
CA GLU A 276 -3.32 13.29 -24.18
C GLU A 276 -3.29 12.50 -25.48
N TYR A 277 -2.54 12.98 -26.46
CA TYR A 277 -2.26 12.23 -27.67
C TYR A 277 -0.96 11.43 -27.50
N LEU A 278 -1.03 10.12 -27.74
CA LEU A 278 0.05 9.17 -27.43
C LEU A 278 0.82 8.69 -28.67
N GLY A 279 0.42 9.13 -29.87
CA GLY A 279 1.01 8.62 -31.11
C GLY A 279 0.76 7.12 -31.28
N ALA A 280 1.83 6.38 -31.62
CA ALA A 280 1.78 4.95 -31.93
C ALA A 280 1.71 4.03 -30.70
N ALA A 281 0.82 4.32 -29.75
CA ALA A 281 0.59 3.48 -28.58
C ALA A 281 -0.53 2.43 -28.81
N THR A 282 -0.62 1.47 -27.89
CA THR A 282 -1.68 0.43 -27.88
C THR A 282 -2.87 0.87 -27.03
N ASN A 283 -4.01 0.18 -27.15
CA ASN A 283 -5.18 0.48 -26.31
C ASN A 283 -4.86 0.32 -24.83
N GLN A 284 -4.19 -0.76 -24.42
CA GLN A 284 -3.80 -0.97 -23.03
C GLN A 284 -2.93 0.17 -22.47
N GLN A 285 -2.02 0.71 -23.28
CA GLN A 285 -1.21 1.87 -22.89
C GLN A 285 -2.07 3.13 -22.75
N ALA A 286 -3.01 3.36 -23.68
CA ALA A 286 -3.96 4.45 -23.60
C ALA A 286 -4.82 4.39 -22.33
N GLU A 287 -5.33 3.21 -21.96
CA GLU A 287 -6.11 3.02 -20.71
C GLU A 287 -5.30 3.38 -19.46
N ILE A 288 -4.03 2.97 -19.39
CA ILE A 288 -3.16 3.29 -18.25
C ILE A 288 -2.95 4.81 -18.18
N VAL A 289 -2.67 5.45 -19.31
CA VAL A 289 -2.46 6.92 -19.34
C VAL A 289 -3.75 7.67 -19.01
N ALA A 290 -4.91 7.17 -19.39
CA ALA A 290 -6.20 7.78 -19.04
C ALA A 290 -6.36 7.86 -17.51
N ALA A 291 -6.03 6.79 -16.79
CA ALA A 291 -6.02 6.82 -15.33
C ALA A 291 -4.93 7.77 -14.77
N CYS A 292 -3.76 7.86 -15.42
CA CYS A 292 -2.70 8.80 -15.02
C CYS A 292 -3.19 10.25 -15.11
N LEU A 293 -3.80 10.64 -16.24
CA LEU A 293 -4.25 12.01 -16.50
C LEU A 293 -5.18 12.53 -15.42
N GLY A 294 -6.16 11.73 -15.02
CA GLY A 294 -7.10 12.13 -13.98
C GLY A 294 -6.40 12.35 -12.63
N LEU A 295 -5.47 11.46 -12.26
CA LEU A 295 -4.77 11.54 -10.97
C LEU A 295 -3.72 12.67 -10.97
N GLU A 296 -3.02 12.88 -12.07
CA GLU A 296 -2.02 13.94 -12.24
C GLU A 296 -2.63 15.35 -12.23
N ALA A 297 -3.91 15.48 -12.59
CA ALA A 297 -4.64 16.74 -12.49
C ALA A 297 -4.90 17.19 -11.04
N LEU A 298 -4.73 16.30 -10.05
CA LEU A 298 -4.94 16.63 -8.64
C LEU A 298 -3.67 17.24 -8.02
N THR A 299 -3.83 18.43 -7.46
CA THR A 299 -2.72 19.19 -6.86
C THR A 299 -2.43 18.80 -5.41
N GLU A 300 -3.38 18.15 -4.73
CA GLU A 300 -3.28 17.74 -3.33
C GLU A 300 -3.68 16.28 -3.11
N PRO A 301 -3.18 15.62 -2.05
CA PRO A 301 -3.67 14.31 -1.63
C PRO A 301 -5.19 14.32 -1.51
N SER A 302 -5.85 13.36 -2.15
CA SER A 302 -7.31 13.35 -2.33
C SER A 302 -7.87 11.95 -2.11
N ARG A 303 -9.12 11.86 -1.67
CA ARG A 303 -9.92 10.63 -1.73
C ARG A 303 -10.61 10.55 -3.09
N VAL A 304 -10.25 9.53 -3.86
CA VAL A 304 -10.58 9.43 -5.28
C VAL A 304 -11.39 8.17 -5.53
N ARG A 305 -12.52 8.32 -6.22
CA ARG A 305 -13.20 7.22 -6.88
C ARG A 305 -12.88 7.27 -8.37
N LEU A 306 -12.09 6.32 -8.86
CA LEU A 306 -11.66 6.27 -10.26
C LEU A 306 -12.44 5.19 -11.02
N LEU A 307 -13.22 5.61 -12.01
CA LEU A 307 -14.04 4.76 -12.86
C LEU A 307 -13.37 4.59 -14.23
N THR A 308 -13.24 3.34 -14.65
CA THR A 308 -12.78 2.95 -15.98
C THR A 308 -13.41 1.62 -16.36
N ASP A 309 -13.65 1.39 -17.65
CA ASP A 309 -14.08 0.10 -18.17
C ASP A 309 -12.91 -0.85 -18.46
N SER A 310 -11.67 -0.37 -18.31
CA SER A 310 -10.46 -1.17 -18.40
C SER A 310 -10.31 -2.09 -17.20
N ALA A 311 -10.82 -3.32 -17.35
CA ALA A 311 -10.56 -4.39 -16.39
C ALA A 311 -9.05 -4.62 -16.18
N TYR A 312 -8.23 -4.37 -17.22
CA TYR A 312 -6.78 -4.49 -17.15
C TYR A 312 -6.18 -3.51 -16.12
N VAL A 313 -6.59 -2.24 -16.15
CA VAL A 313 -6.15 -1.23 -15.17
C VAL A 313 -6.63 -1.59 -13.77
N VAL A 314 -7.93 -1.83 -13.60
CA VAL A 314 -8.51 -2.09 -12.27
C VAL A 314 -7.92 -3.35 -11.64
N ARG A 315 -7.88 -4.47 -12.37
CA ARG A 315 -7.32 -5.74 -11.85
C ARG A 315 -5.84 -5.63 -11.55
N THR A 316 -5.07 -4.85 -12.33
CA THR A 316 -3.65 -4.64 -12.04
C THR A 316 -3.44 -3.78 -10.80
N MET A 317 -4.21 -2.70 -10.65
CA MET A 317 -4.08 -1.81 -9.50
C MET A 317 -4.61 -2.43 -8.20
N GLN A 318 -5.52 -3.40 -8.29
CA GLN A 318 -5.96 -4.23 -7.16
C GLN A 318 -5.01 -5.42 -6.87
N GLY A 319 -3.86 -5.50 -7.55
CA GLY A 319 -2.88 -6.57 -7.34
C GLY A 319 -3.28 -7.95 -7.89
N VAL A 320 -4.40 -8.06 -8.61
CA VAL A 320 -4.87 -9.32 -9.22
C VAL A 320 -3.99 -9.73 -10.39
N TYR A 321 -3.55 -8.77 -11.20
CA TYR A 321 -2.68 -9.01 -12.35
C TYR A 321 -1.23 -8.57 -12.10
N LYS A 322 -0.28 -9.44 -12.48
CA LYS A 322 1.15 -9.12 -12.44
C LYS A 322 1.54 -8.24 -13.63
N ARG A 323 2.35 -7.22 -13.37
CA ARG A 323 2.89 -6.33 -14.40
C ARG A 323 4.09 -6.96 -15.09
N ARG A 324 3.87 -7.51 -16.29
CA ARG A 324 4.94 -8.12 -17.12
C ARG A 324 5.35 -7.25 -18.31
N ALA A 325 4.55 -6.25 -18.66
CA ALA A 325 4.74 -5.35 -19.80
C ALA A 325 4.21 -3.95 -19.43
N ASN A 326 4.46 -2.96 -20.30
CA ASN A 326 4.05 -1.56 -20.12
C ASN A 326 4.64 -0.90 -18.85
N LEU A 327 5.83 -1.32 -18.43
CA LEU A 327 6.44 -0.92 -17.14
C LEU A 327 6.50 0.60 -16.96
N ALA A 328 6.96 1.35 -17.97
CA ALA A 328 7.03 2.81 -17.90
C ALA A 328 5.66 3.48 -17.67
N PHE A 329 4.58 2.94 -18.25
CA PHE A 329 3.22 3.46 -18.04
C PHE A 329 2.71 3.14 -16.64
N TRP A 330 3.02 1.94 -16.14
CA TRP A 330 2.68 1.56 -14.77
C TRP A 330 3.44 2.40 -13.74
N GLU A 331 4.72 2.69 -13.97
CA GLU A 331 5.51 3.57 -13.09
C GLU A 331 4.94 4.99 -13.03
N ARG A 332 4.46 5.53 -14.17
CA ARG A 332 3.73 6.81 -14.19
C ARG A 332 2.45 6.72 -13.36
N LEU A 333 1.65 5.69 -13.58
CA LEU A 333 0.38 5.52 -12.86
C LEU A 333 0.61 5.36 -11.35
N GLU A 334 1.62 4.59 -10.93
CA GLU A 334 1.95 4.44 -9.51
C GLU A 334 2.39 5.74 -8.87
N ARG A 335 3.18 6.54 -9.58
CA ARG A 335 3.64 7.85 -9.10
C ARG A 335 2.47 8.81 -8.93
N ALA A 336 1.54 8.83 -9.89
CA ALA A 336 0.32 9.61 -9.81
C ALA A 336 -0.56 9.12 -8.66
N ALA A 337 -0.81 7.81 -8.59
CA ALA A 337 -1.66 7.17 -7.60
C ALA A 337 -1.13 7.25 -6.17
N GLY A 338 0.19 7.27 -5.98
CA GLY A 338 0.84 7.10 -4.69
C GLY A 338 0.55 8.18 -3.64
N ARG A 339 -0.06 9.31 -4.03
CA ARG A 339 -0.42 10.41 -3.12
C ARG A 339 -1.92 10.46 -2.77
N HIS A 340 -2.75 9.60 -3.36
CA HIS A 340 -4.20 9.64 -3.22
C HIS A 340 -4.74 8.35 -2.61
N LEU A 341 -5.85 8.45 -1.86
CA LEU A 341 -6.61 7.29 -1.40
C LEU A 341 -7.58 6.90 -2.52
N ILE A 342 -7.35 5.79 -3.22
CA ILE A 342 -8.05 5.49 -4.48
C ILE A 342 -8.91 4.24 -4.36
N ALA A 343 -10.18 4.37 -4.71
CA ALA A 343 -11.01 3.26 -5.13
C ALA A 343 -11.00 3.08 -6.64
N TRP A 344 -10.47 1.93 -7.06
CA TRP A 344 -10.51 1.47 -8.44
C TRP A 344 -11.84 0.79 -8.72
N VAL A 345 -12.71 1.46 -9.49
CA VAL A 345 -14.05 0.99 -9.82
C VAL A 345 -14.09 0.56 -11.27
N TRP A 346 -14.19 -0.75 -11.49
CA TRP A 346 -14.51 -1.27 -12.81
C TRP A 346 -15.99 -1.05 -13.11
N THR A 347 -16.28 -0.59 -14.31
CA THR A 347 -17.63 -0.43 -14.81
C THR A 347 -17.73 -1.07 -16.18
N ARG A 348 -18.91 -1.57 -16.56
CA ARG A 348 -19.10 -2.08 -17.91
C ARG A 348 -19.09 -0.90 -18.89
N GLY A 349 -18.26 -0.98 -19.92
CA GLY A 349 -18.22 0.02 -20.99
C GLY A 349 -19.59 0.19 -21.65
N HIS A 350 -19.94 1.42 -22.01
CA HIS A 350 -21.21 1.78 -22.68
C HIS A 350 -22.50 1.42 -21.93
N ALA A 351 -22.46 1.28 -20.60
CA ALA A 351 -23.66 1.05 -19.77
C ALA A 351 -24.55 2.31 -19.57
N GLY A 352 -24.45 3.32 -20.46
CA GLY A 352 -25.20 4.57 -20.36
C GLY A 352 -24.72 5.54 -19.28
N HIS A 353 -23.50 5.37 -18.74
CA HIS A 353 -22.94 6.32 -17.77
C HIS A 353 -22.44 7.59 -18.50
N PRO A 354 -23.07 8.77 -18.32
CA PRO A 354 -22.82 9.95 -19.17
C PRO A 354 -21.35 10.36 -19.23
N TRP A 355 -20.67 10.37 -18.08
CA TRP A 355 -19.26 10.76 -18.00
C TRP A 355 -18.31 9.80 -18.73
N GLN A 356 -18.65 8.51 -18.81
CA GLN A 356 -17.83 7.55 -19.55
C GLN A 356 -17.98 7.78 -21.04
N GLU A 357 -19.20 8.02 -21.52
CA GLU A 357 -19.40 8.32 -22.94
C GLU A 357 -18.69 9.60 -23.38
N ILE A 358 -18.59 10.60 -22.50
CA ILE A 358 -17.82 11.80 -22.77
C ILE A 358 -16.33 11.45 -22.87
N CYS A 359 -15.79 10.64 -21.95
CA CYS A 359 -14.39 10.19 -22.00
C CYS A 359 -14.10 9.39 -23.27
N ASP A 360 -14.94 8.42 -23.63
CA ASP A 360 -14.83 7.63 -24.86
C ASP A 360 -14.81 8.53 -26.10
N ARG A 361 -15.76 9.46 -26.20
CA ARG A 361 -15.83 10.43 -27.31
C ARG A 361 -14.59 11.31 -27.36
N ALA A 362 -14.10 11.77 -26.22
CA ALA A 362 -12.89 12.59 -26.13
C ALA A 362 -11.65 11.81 -26.60
N ALA A 363 -11.42 10.59 -26.09
CA ALA A 363 -10.29 9.76 -26.50
C ALA A 363 -10.35 9.40 -28.00
N ARG A 364 -11.54 9.09 -28.53
CA ARG A 364 -11.75 8.84 -29.97
C ARG A 364 -11.53 10.08 -30.83
N LEU A 365 -11.91 11.26 -30.34
CA LEU A 365 -11.68 12.53 -31.02
C LEU A 365 -10.19 12.84 -31.12
N ILE A 366 -9.46 12.78 -30.00
CA ILE A 366 -8.02 13.05 -29.96
C ILE A 366 -7.25 12.06 -30.85
N SER A 367 -7.56 10.76 -30.78
CA SER A 367 -6.89 9.75 -31.62
C SER A 367 -7.22 9.90 -33.11
N LYS A 368 -8.41 10.42 -33.45
CA LYS A 368 -8.79 10.76 -34.83
C LYS A 368 -7.99 11.95 -35.34
N GLU A 369 -7.89 13.02 -34.55
CA GLU A 369 -7.24 14.27 -34.97
C GLU A 369 -5.71 14.23 -34.86
N GLY A 370 -5.17 13.31 -34.06
CA GLY A 370 -3.73 13.19 -33.84
C GLY A 370 -3.16 14.33 -32.98
N ARG A 371 -4.03 15.06 -32.26
CA ARG A 371 -3.68 16.16 -31.36
C ARG A 371 -4.82 16.40 -30.37
N VAL A 372 -4.51 17.08 -29.28
CA VAL A 372 -5.51 17.56 -28.32
C VAL A 372 -6.08 18.89 -28.82
N ASP A 373 -7.40 19.05 -28.69
CA ASP A 373 -8.12 20.27 -29.05
C ASP A 373 -9.02 20.68 -27.88
N SER A 374 -8.55 21.64 -27.08
CA SER A 374 -9.18 21.98 -25.80
C SER A 374 -10.60 22.53 -25.96
N GLU A 375 -10.88 23.27 -27.03
CA GLU A 375 -12.21 23.83 -27.30
C GLU A 375 -13.21 22.71 -27.58
N LYS A 376 -12.82 21.72 -28.39
CA LYS A 376 -13.70 20.57 -28.66
C LYS A 376 -13.91 19.70 -27.44
N LEU A 377 -12.90 19.54 -26.59
CA LEU A 377 -13.04 18.81 -25.33
C LEU A 377 -14.01 19.53 -24.38
N ALA A 378 -13.87 20.84 -24.21
CA ALA A 378 -14.82 21.65 -23.42
C ALA A 378 -16.25 21.53 -23.96
N ALA A 379 -16.41 21.62 -25.29
CA ALA A 379 -17.71 21.46 -25.94
C ALA A 379 -18.35 20.06 -25.78
N LEU A 380 -17.57 19.02 -25.41
CA LEU A 380 -18.12 17.70 -25.07
C LEU A 380 -18.70 17.68 -23.65
N LEU A 381 -18.12 18.44 -22.71
CA LEU A 381 -18.68 18.60 -21.37
C LEU A 381 -19.98 19.41 -21.42
N ASP A 382 -20.00 20.54 -22.14
CA ASP A 382 -21.16 21.44 -22.19
C ASP A 382 -22.40 20.78 -22.79
N ARG A 383 -22.20 19.96 -23.83
CA ARG A 383 -23.30 19.22 -24.50
C ARG A 383 -23.96 18.16 -23.63
N HIS A 384 -23.28 17.72 -22.57
CA HIS A 384 -23.78 16.73 -21.60
C HIS A 384 -24.13 17.35 -20.24
N ALA A 385 -23.93 18.66 -20.06
CA ALA A 385 -24.32 19.38 -18.85
C ALA A 385 -25.85 19.57 -18.70
N ILE A 386 -26.67 18.84 -19.49
CA ILE A 386 -28.13 18.97 -19.54
C ILE A 386 -28.86 18.08 -18.50
N ASP A 387 -28.20 17.17 -17.80
CA ASP A 387 -28.81 16.45 -16.66
C ASP A 387 -28.40 17.06 -15.30
N ARG A 388 -28.55 18.39 -15.15
CA ARG A 388 -28.66 19.01 -13.82
C ARG A 388 -30.12 18.91 -13.36
N GLY A 389 -30.52 17.71 -12.94
CA GLY A 389 -31.80 17.42 -12.27
C GLY A 389 -31.55 16.66 -10.99
#